data_AF-A0A2N0ZX88-F1
#
_entry.id   AF-A0A2N0ZX88-F1
#
_cell.length_a   1.000
_cell.length_b   1.000
_cell.length_c   1.000
_cell.angle_alpha   90.00
_cell.angle_beta   90.00
_cell.angle_gamma   90.00
#
_symmetry.space_group_name_H-M   'P 1'
#
loop_
_entity.id
_entity.type
_entity.pdbx_description
1 polymer ?
#
loop_
_entity_poly.entity_id
_entity_poly.type
_entity_poly.pdbx_seq_one_letter_code
_entity_poly.pdbx_strand_id
1 'polypeptide(L)'
;PAGFAPCSGNWLPRRQWAGTYDEVWQTTRAPYLPDDFDKRFLNAAHSDLVYPGYLQGGEPILIKNMHPAGDIQLTVPQVKMLCQANMGSKQIPLKLNIETLTLEPNKQLLSMVWLAHFECDKTLLKIKEIEVKLSR
;
A
#
# COMPACT_ATOMS: atom_id res chain seq x y z
N PRO A 1 10.83 -13.24 23.49
CA PRO A 1 10.41 -13.66 22.13
C PRO A 1 9.73 -12.47 21.45
N ALA A 2 9.99 -12.23 20.16
CA ALA A 2 9.31 -11.18 19.39
C ALA A 2 8.17 -11.82 18.57
N GLY A 3 6.98 -11.22 18.62
CA GLY A 3 5.83 -11.66 17.83
C GLY A 3 5.70 -10.83 16.55
N PHE A 4 5.37 -11.47 15.44
CA PHE A 4 5.11 -10.82 14.14
C PHE A 4 3.60 -10.69 13.84
N ALA A 5 2.77 -10.89 14.85
CA ALA A 5 1.32 -10.78 14.71
C ALA A 5 0.91 -9.30 14.51
N PRO A 6 -0.20 -9.05 13.79
CA PRO A 6 -0.74 -7.71 13.65
C PRO A 6 -1.05 -7.05 15.01
N CYS A 7 -0.66 -5.79 15.16
CA CYS A 7 -1.04 -4.95 16.29
C CYS A 7 -2.52 -4.56 16.16
N SER A 8 -3.33 -4.77 17.20
CA SER A 8 -4.75 -4.36 17.18
C SER A 8 -4.90 -2.83 17.10
N GLY A 9 -5.93 -2.36 16.37
CA GLY A 9 -6.21 -0.92 16.22
C GLY A 9 -6.62 -0.22 17.53
N ASN A 10 -7.21 -0.94 18.48
CA ASN A 10 -7.60 -0.39 19.79
C ASN A 10 -6.44 -0.32 20.80
N TRP A 11 -5.27 -0.88 20.47
CA TRP A 11 -4.11 -0.91 21.34
C TRP A 11 -3.15 0.25 21.05
N LEU A 12 -2.33 0.61 22.06
CA LEU A 12 -1.65 1.90 22.11
C LEU A 12 -0.47 2.17 21.14
N PRO A 13 0.07 1.27 20.31
CA PRO A 13 0.88 1.77 19.20
C PRO A 13 0.01 2.33 18.06
N ARG A 14 -1.22 1.80 17.84
CA ARG A 14 -2.08 2.19 16.73
C ARG A 14 -3.18 3.17 17.10
N ARG A 15 -3.82 3.01 18.26
CA ARG A 15 -4.98 3.82 18.69
C ARG A 15 -4.73 5.32 18.61
N GLN A 16 -3.50 5.76 18.90
CA GLN A 16 -3.10 7.17 18.84
C GLN A 16 -3.25 7.81 17.45
N TRP A 17 -3.29 7.00 16.38
CA TRP A 17 -3.43 7.46 15.00
C TRP A 17 -4.88 7.50 14.51
N ALA A 18 -5.84 7.05 15.32
CA ALA A 18 -7.25 6.99 14.92
C ALA A 18 -7.88 8.38 14.76
N GLY A 19 -7.28 9.42 15.32
CA GLY A 19 -7.88 10.75 15.39
C GLY A 19 -8.96 10.85 16.47
N THR A 20 -9.63 12.00 16.51
CA THR A 20 -10.56 12.38 17.58
C THR A 20 -12.02 12.28 17.09
N TYR A 21 -12.82 11.47 17.78
CA TYR A 21 -14.24 11.23 17.47
C TYR A 21 -15.17 11.79 18.57
N ASP A 22 -15.15 13.11 18.76
CA ASP A 22 -15.95 13.82 19.76
C ASP A 22 -17.29 14.34 19.21
N GLU A 23 -18.03 15.13 20.01
CA GLU A 23 -19.32 15.72 19.61
C GLU A 23 -19.18 16.68 18.42
N VAL A 24 -18.04 17.37 18.27
CA VAL A 24 -17.78 18.26 17.14
C VAL A 24 -17.66 17.43 15.87
N TRP A 25 -16.89 16.33 15.90
CA TRP A 25 -16.83 15.39 14.78
C TRP A 25 -18.22 14.83 14.43
N GLN A 26 -19.00 14.41 15.44
CA GLN A 26 -20.34 13.85 15.24
C GLN A 26 -21.30 14.82 14.54
N THR A 27 -21.27 16.10 14.92
CA THR A 27 -22.23 17.11 14.43
C THR A 27 -21.81 17.73 13.09
N THR A 28 -20.51 17.79 12.79
CA THR A 28 -20.00 18.56 11.64
C THR A 28 -19.35 17.71 10.53
N ARG A 29 -18.85 16.51 10.85
CA ARG A 29 -17.96 15.76 9.95
C ARG A 29 -18.38 14.32 9.69
N ALA A 30 -19.10 13.71 10.62
CA ALA A 30 -19.64 12.37 10.41
C ALA A 30 -20.42 12.31 9.08
N PRO A 31 -20.26 11.24 8.26
CA PRO A 31 -19.58 9.97 8.56
C PRO A 31 -18.10 9.90 8.11
N TYR A 32 -17.47 11.02 7.75
CA TYR A 32 -16.08 11.00 7.26
C TYR A 32 -15.04 10.84 8.39
N LEU A 33 -13.81 10.45 8.06
CA LEU A 33 -12.70 10.36 9.03
C LEU A 33 -12.42 11.72 9.71
N PRO A 34 -11.98 11.74 10.98
CA PRO A 34 -11.50 12.96 11.65
C PRO A 34 -10.39 13.66 10.87
N ASP A 35 -10.25 14.98 11.06
CA ASP A 35 -9.18 15.75 10.40
C ASP A 35 -7.79 15.42 10.91
N ASP A 36 -7.68 14.96 12.16
CA ASP A 36 -6.45 14.48 12.79
C ASP A 36 -6.22 12.96 12.59
N PHE A 37 -7.01 12.29 11.75
CA PHE A 37 -6.78 10.90 11.39
C PHE A 37 -5.45 10.74 10.66
N ASP A 38 -4.61 9.84 11.16
CA ASP A 38 -3.33 9.53 10.54
C ASP A 38 -3.41 8.17 9.84
N LYS A 39 -3.03 8.13 8.54
CA LYS A 39 -3.05 6.90 7.72
C LYS A 39 -2.23 5.76 8.30
N ARG A 40 -1.24 6.04 9.18
CA ARG A 40 -0.50 5.03 9.95
C ARG A 40 -1.42 4.15 10.79
N PHE A 41 -2.61 4.63 11.17
CA PHE A 41 -3.63 3.82 11.82
C PHE A 41 -3.95 2.56 11.01
N LEU A 42 -3.94 2.62 9.67
CA LEU A 42 -4.29 1.50 8.80
C LEU A 42 -3.17 0.44 8.70
N ASN A 43 -1.95 0.75 9.13
CA ASN A 43 -0.85 -0.21 9.13
C ASN A 43 -0.85 -1.02 10.44
N ALA A 44 -1.05 -2.33 10.33
CA ALA A 44 -1.11 -3.24 11.47
C ALA A 44 0.25 -3.79 11.89
N ALA A 45 1.31 -3.56 11.12
CA ALA A 45 2.64 -4.04 11.46
C ALA A 45 3.21 -3.33 12.69
N HIS A 46 4.10 -4.03 13.42
CA HIS A 46 4.94 -3.39 14.43
C HIS A 46 5.82 -2.31 13.77
N SER A 47 6.15 -1.22 14.47
CA SER A 47 6.92 -0.09 13.92
C SER A 47 8.21 -0.52 13.22
N ASP A 48 8.91 -1.48 13.81
CA ASP A 48 10.20 -1.99 13.31
C ASP A 48 10.05 -2.85 12.04
N LEU A 49 8.83 -3.23 11.69
CA LEU A 49 8.47 -3.97 10.47
C LEU A 49 7.87 -3.05 9.39
N VAL A 50 7.77 -1.75 9.65
CA VAL A 50 7.27 -0.77 8.68
C VAL A 50 8.42 -0.31 7.80
N TYR A 51 8.30 -0.57 6.50
CA TYR A 51 9.23 -0.01 5.52
C TYR A 51 9.04 1.52 5.45
N PRO A 52 10.11 2.34 5.37
CA PRO A 52 10.02 3.81 5.47
C PRO A 52 9.38 4.50 4.27
N GLY A 53 8.74 3.76 3.36
CA GLY A 53 8.10 4.26 2.15
C GLY A 53 7.47 3.13 1.34
N TYR A 54 7.34 3.34 0.03
CA TYR A 54 6.98 2.28 -0.91
C TYR A 54 8.24 1.66 -1.50
N LEU A 55 8.18 0.36 -1.83
CA LEU A 55 9.21 -0.26 -2.65
C LEU A 55 9.25 0.42 -4.03
N GLN A 56 10.46 0.61 -4.54
CA GLN A 56 10.75 1.24 -5.84
C GLN A 56 11.18 0.20 -6.88
N GLY A 57 11.59 -1.00 -6.44
CA GLY A 57 12.28 -1.97 -7.27
C GLY A 57 13.79 -1.73 -7.26
N GLY A 58 14.57 -2.79 -7.32
CA GLY A 58 16.04 -2.73 -7.18
C GLY A 58 16.53 -2.98 -5.76
N GLU A 59 15.65 -3.07 -4.77
CA GLU A 59 16.05 -3.41 -3.40
C GLU A 59 16.57 -4.85 -3.31
N PRO A 60 17.65 -5.11 -2.56
CA PRO A 60 18.15 -6.46 -2.35
C PRO A 60 17.24 -7.25 -1.41
N ILE A 61 17.03 -8.53 -1.72
CA ILE A 61 16.32 -9.49 -0.88
C ILE A 61 17.28 -10.63 -0.55
N LEU A 62 17.39 -10.93 0.74
CA LEU A 62 18.11 -12.10 1.26
C LEU A 62 17.16 -12.91 2.14
N ILE A 63 16.89 -14.15 1.72
CA ILE A 63 16.02 -15.08 2.45
C ILE A 63 16.91 -16.21 2.97
N LYS A 64 16.99 -16.34 4.30
CA LYS A 64 17.81 -17.37 4.97
C LYS A 64 16.95 -18.42 5.62
N ASN A 65 17.42 -19.68 5.60
CA ASN A 65 16.77 -20.80 6.30
C ASN A 65 15.28 -21.05 5.93
N MET A 66 14.85 -20.63 4.74
CA MET A 66 13.46 -20.82 4.25
C MET A 66 13.36 -21.66 2.98
N HIS A 67 14.45 -22.28 2.53
CA HIS A 67 14.47 -23.13 1.34
C HIS A 67 15.49 -24.27 1.51
N PRO A 68 15.18 -25.52 1.08
CA PRO A 68 16.08 -26.67 1.27
C PRO A 68 17.41 -26.57 0.50
N ALA A 69 17.45 -25.81 -0.60
CA ALA A 69 18.67 -25.59 -1.37
C ALA A 69 19.60 -24.50 -0.79
N GLY A 70 19.27 -23.93 0.38
CA GLY A 70 20.06 -22.89 1.03
C GLY A 70 19.46 -21.48 0.89
N ASP A 71 20.29 -20.48 1.14
CA ASP A 71 19.90 -19.07 1.09
C ASP A 71 19.50 -18.63 -0.32
N ILE A 72 18.46 -17.81 -0.42
CA ILE A 72 18.02 -17.19 -1.67
C ILE A 72 18.41 -15.72 -1.67
N GLN A 73 19.12 -15.29 -2.72
CA GLN A 73 19.49 -13.90 -2.96
C GLN A 73 18.91 -13.44 -4.29
N LEU A 74 18.23 -12.30 -4.28
CA LEU A 74 17.67 -11.68 -5.47
C LEU A 74 17.48 -10.19 -5.25
N THR A 75 17.00 -9.51 -6.28
CA THR A 75 16.65 -8.10 -6.25
C THR A 75 15.18 -7.95 -6.60
N VAL A 76 14.46 -7.05 -5.93
CA VAL A 76 13.08 -6.71 -6.31
C VAL A 76 13.07 -6.29 -7.79
N PRO A 77 12.27 -6.94 -8.65
CA PRO A 77 12.21 -6.58 -10.06
C PRO A 77 11.81 -5.11 -10.26
N GLN A 78 12.52 -4.41 -11.15
CA GLN A 78 12.14 -3.08 -11.58
C GLN A 78 11.18 -3.18 -12.76
N VAL A 79 9.89 -2.93 -12.52
CA VAL A 79 8.86 -2.90 -13.55
C VAL A 79 8.36 -1.47 -13.69
N LYS A 80 8.59 -0.88 -14.86
CA LYS A 80 8.10 0.46 -15.17
C LYS A 80 6.73 0.35 -15.84
N MET A 81 5.73 0.95 -15.22
CA MET A 81 4.35 1.00 -15.72
C MET A 81 3.86 2.43 -15.77
N LEU A 82 3.11 2.73 -16.82
CA LEU A 82 2.33 3.94 -16.95
C LEU A 82 0.86 3.58 -16.75
N CYS A 83 0.18 4.37 -15.94
CA CYS A 83 -1.25 4.24 -15.69
C CYS A 83 -1.91 5.60 -15.91
N GLN A 84 -3.02 5.63 -16.63
CA GLN A 84 -3.78 6.85 -16.87
C GLN A 84 -5.28 6.59 -16.81
N ALA A 85 -6.01 7.51 -16.20
CA ALA A 85 -7.47 7.52 -16.23
C ALA A 85 -7.97 8.49 -17.30
N ASN A 86 -8.76 7.99 -18.24
CA ASN A 86 -9.43 8.78 -19.26
C ASN A 86 -10.82 9.20 -18.74
N MET A 87 -10.96 10.48 -18.38
CA MET A 87 -12.19 11.05 -17.81
C MET A 87 -12.76 12.15 -18.70
N GLY A 88 -13.82 11.84 -19.46
CA GLY A 88 -14.40 12.78 -20.42
C GLY A 88 -13.43 13.13 -21.57
N SER A 89 -12.84 14.32 -21.52
CA SER A 89 -11.78 14.82 -22.42
C SER A 89 -10.42 14.97 -21.73
N LYS A 90 -10.32 14.65 -20.43
CA LYS A 90 -9.10 14.74 -19.64
C LYS A 90 -8.42 13.38 -19.53
N GLN A 91 -7.10 13.38 -19.56
CA GLN A 91 -6.27 12.24 -19.20
C GLN A 91 -5.55 12.58 -17.89
N ILE A 92 -5.72 11.74 -16.88
CA ILE A 92 -5.16 11.94 -15.55
C ILE A 92 -4.09 10.87 -15.33
N PRO A 93 -2.79 11.22 -15.27
CA PRO A 93 -1.74 10.25 -14.99
C PRO A 93 -1.87 9.77 -13.53
N LEU A 94 -1.74 8.46 -13.34
CA LEU A 94 -1.87 7.80 -12.05
C LEU A 94 -0.51 7.26 -11.59
N LYS A 95 -0.10 7.64 -10.38
CA LYS A 95 1.09 7.09 -9.74
C LYS A 95 0.78 5.69 -9.21
N LEU A 96 1.44 4.68 -9.77
CA LEU A 96 1.44 3.31 -9.27
C LEU A 96 2.55 3.15 -8.23
N ASN A 97 2.21 2.65 -7.04
CA ASN A 97 3.19 2.20 -6.06
C ASN A 97 3.14 0.67 -5.96
N ILE A 98 4.27 0.02 -5.67
CA ILE A 98 4.27 -1.39 -5.26
C ILE A 98 3.58 -1.44 -3.90
N GLU A 99 2.37 -1.99 -3.88
CA GLU A 99 1.56 -2.13 -2.67
C GLU A 99 1.90 -3.44 -1.95
N THR A 100 2.07 -4.51 -2.72
CA THR A 100 2.33 -5.84 -2.18
C THR A 100 3.48 -6.51 -2.91
N LEU A 101 4.44 -7.03 -2.16
CA LEU A 101 5.46 -7.98 -2.61
C LEU A 101 5.26 -9.28 -1.83
N THR A 102 4.91 -10.36 -2.52
CA THR A 102 4.74 -11.68 -1.93
C THR A 102 5.89 -12.58 -2.35
N LEU A 103 6.54 -13.21 -1.37
CA LEU A 103 7.64 -14.14 -1.57
C LEU A 103 7.18 -15.53 -1.13
N GLU A 104 7.28 -16.51 -2.02
CA GLU A 104 7.02 -17.92 -1.73
C GLU A 104 8.30 -18.73 -2.01
N PRO A 105 9.27 -18.76 -1.07
CA PRO A 105 10.60 -19.32 -1.30
C PRO A 105 10.59 -20.75 -1.83
N ASN A 106 9.79 -21.63 -1.22
CA ASN A 106 9.68 -23.05 -1.60
C ASN A 106 9.01 -23.29 -2.96
N LYS A 107 8.26 -22.31 -3.47
CA LYS A 107 7.72 -22.34 -4.83
C LYS A 107 8.60 -21.58 -5.81
N GLN A 108 9.66 -20.93 -5.32
CA GLN A 108 10.51 -20.01 -6.07
C GLN A 108 9.70 -18.95 -6.83
N LEU A 109 8.62 -18.47 -6.19
CA LEU A 109 7.69 -17.53 -6.78
C LEU A 109 7.77 -16.19 -6.06
N LEU A 110 7.84 -15.13 -6.85
CA LEU A 110 7.71 -13.75 -6.42
C LEU A 110 6.52 -13.14 -7.16
N SER A 111 5.62 -12.53 -6.41
CA SER A 111 4.45 -11.83 -6.96
C SER A 111 4.44 -10.38 -6.49
N MET A 112 4.06 -9.47 -7.39
CA MET A 112 4.00 -8.04 -7.11
C MET A 112 2.64 -7.49 -7.51
N VAL A 113 2.08 -6.62 -6.67
CA VAL A 113 0.84 -5.89 -6.95
C VAL A 113 1.14 -4.40 -6.87
N TRP A 114 0.68 -3.66 -7.87
CA TRP A 114 0.73 -2.21 -7.88
C TRP A 114 -0.65 -1.63 -7.63
N LEU A 115 -0.71 -0.57 -6.83
CA LEU A 115 -1.93 0.16 -6.53
C LEU A 115 -1.77 1.63 -6.90
N ALA A 116 -2.82 2.20 -7.48
CA ALA A 116 -2.97 3.63 -7.66
C ALA A 116 -4.33 4.06 -7.11
N HIS A 117 -4.39 5.29 -6.62
CA HIS A 117 -5.62 5.92 -6.19
C HIS A 117 -5.74 7.28 -6.89
N PHE A 118 -6.96 7.69 -7.21
CA PHE A 118 -7.24 9.01 -7.75
C PHE A 118 -8.62 9.48 -7.33
N GLU A 119 -8.77 10.78 -7.20
CA GLU A 119 -10.02 11.41 -6.81
C GLU A 119 -10.93 11.52 -8.02
N CYS A 120 -12.13 10.94 -7.90
CA CYS A 120 -13.14 10.99 -8.96
C CYS A 120 -14.49 11.59 -8.49
N ASP A 121 -14.70 11.77 -7.18
CA ASP A 121 -15.88 12.36 -6.52
C ASP A 121 -17.20 12.19 -7.30
N LYS A 122 -17.98 13.25 -7.53
CA LYS A 122 -19.24 13.25 -8.30
C LYS A 122 -19.07 12.96 -9.80
N THR A 123 -17.85 12.66 -10.25
CA THR A 123 -17.50 12.40 -11.64
C THR A 123 -17.08 10.96 -11.91
N LEU A 124 -17.34 10.03 -10.99
CA LEU A 124 -17.09 8.59 -11.18
C LEU A 124 -17.63 8.07 -12.53
N LEU A 125 -18.84 8.45 -12.91
CA LEU A 125 -19.47 8.05 -14.18
C LEU A 125 -18.80 8.64 -15.44
N LYS A 126 -17.85 9.58 -15.28
CA LYS A 126 -17.07 10.14 -16.38
C LYS A 126 -15.82 9.33 -16.71
N ILE A 127 -15.46 8.35 -15.88
CA ILE A 127 -14.37 7.42 -16.18
C ILE A 127 -14.79 6.57 -17.36
N LYS A 128 -14.10 6.73 -18.49
CA LYS A 128 -14.33 5.94 -19.70
C LYS A 128 -13.43 4.71 -19.73
N GLU A 129 -12.19 4.88 -19.29
CA GLU A 129 -11.14 3.88 -19.43
C GLU A 129 -10.02 4.16 -18.43
N ILE A 130 -9.42 3.08 -17.91
CA ILE A 130 -8.14 3.10 -17.21
C ILE A 130 -7.15 2.34 -18.09
N GLU A 131 -6.16 3.03 -18.62
CA GLU A 131 -5.13 2.42 -19.46
C GLU A 131 -3.88 2.15 -18.63
N VAL A 132 -3.39 0.91 -18.70
CA VAL A 132 -2.14 0.48 -18.07
C VAL A 132 -1.21 -0.05 -19.16
N LYS A 133 0.00 0.52 -19.22
CA LYS A 133 1.03 0.16 -20.18
C LYS A 133 2.32 -0.21 -19.46
N LEU A 134 2.87 -1.36 -19.81
CA LEU A 134 4.26 -1.68 -19.48
C LEU A 134 5.15 -0.87 -20.40
N SER A 135 6.05 -0.06 -19.83
CA SER A 135 7.10 0.57 -20.61
C SER A 135 8.25 -0.41 -20.76
N ARG A 136 8.62 -0.69 -22.02
CA ARG A 136 9.82 -1.46 -22.36
C ARG A 136 11.08 -0.64 -22.10
#